data_AF-A0A7W1CTN7-F1
#
_entry.id   AF-A0A7W1CTN7-F1
#
_cell.length_a   1.000
_cell.length_b   1.000
_cell.length_c   1.000
_cell.angle_alpha   90.00
_cell.angle_beta   90.00
_cell.angle_gamma   90.00
#
_symmetry.space_group_name_H-M   'P 1'
#
loop_
_entity.id
_entity.type
_entity.pdbx_description
1 polymer ?
#
loop_
_entity_poly.entity_id
_entity_poly.type
_entity_poly.pdbx_seq_one_letter_code
_entity_poly.pdbx_strand_id
1 'polypeptide(L)' 'KVRHVFEQLRAQGVTGEALAMVHAPIGLDIGADSPSEIAVSVLAEILAILRKRRPESLRARMT' A
#
# COMPACT_ATOMS: atom_id res chain seq x y z
N LYS A 1 -3.04 9.80 -9.86
CA LYS A 1 -4.20 9.55 -8.96
C LYS A 1 -3.81 9.53 -7.48
N VAL A 2 -2.99 8.59 -6.99
CA VAL A 2 -2.63 8.50 -5.56
C VAL A 2 -2.02 9.80 -4.99
N ARG A 3 -1.04 10.40 -5.70
CA ARG A 3 -0.44 11.69 -5.29
C ARG A 3 -1.49 12.79 -5.05
N HIS A 4 -2.47 12.90 -5.95
CA HIS A 4 -3.56 13.87 -5.84
C HIS A 4 -4.43 13.62 -4.60
N VAL A 5 -4.76 12.36 -4.30
CA VAL A 5 -5.51 12.01 -3.09
C VAL A 5 -4.73 12.42 -1.83
N PHE A 6 -3.41 12.20 -1.81
CA PHE A 6 -2.56 12.61 -0.68
C PHE A 6 -2.52 14.14 -0.53
N GLU A 7 -2.42 14.89 -1.62
CA GLU A 7 -2.50 16.36 -1.60
C GLU A 7 -3.83 16.85 -1.03
N GLN A 8 -4.96 16.26 -1.46
CA GLN A 8 -6.28 16.61 -0.95
C GLN A 8 -6.42 16.29 0.55
N LEU A 9 -5.92 15.14 1.00
CA LEU A 9 -5.96 14.78 2.43
C LEU A 9 -5.08 15.69 3.28
N ARG A 10 -3.90 16.11 2.78
CA ARG A 10 -3.08 17.13 3.44
C ARG A 10 -3.80 18.47 3.54
N ALA A 11 -4.47 18.90 2.47
CA ALA A 11 -5.27 20.13 2.49
C ALA A 11 -6.45 20.08 3.48
N GLN A 12 -6.94 18.87 3.81
CA GLN A 12 -7.96 18.64 4.83
C GLN A 12 -7.37 18.50 6.26
N GLY A 13 -6.07 18.68 6.44
CA GLY A 13 -5.41 18.64 7.75
C GLY A 13 -5.01 17.24 8.23
N VAL A 14 -5.03 16.21 7.36
CA VAL A 14 -4.50 14.88 7.71
C VAL A 14 -2.99 14.97 7.90
N THR A 15 -2.49 14.46 9.02
CA THR A 15 -1.08 14.60 9.39
C THR A 15 -0.16 13.74 8.53
N GLY A 16 1.12 14.11 8.49
CA GLY A 16 2.15 13.33 7.80
C GLY A 16 2.29 11.92 8.37
N GLU A 17 2.16 11.76 9.68
CA GLU A 17 2.23 10.48 10.38
C GLU A 17 1.06 9.57 9.98
N ALA A 18 -0.16 10.12 9.91
CA ALA A 18 -1.33 9.37 9.46
C ALA A 18 -1.18 8.93 7.99
N LEU A 19 -0.66 9.81 7.12
CA LEU A 19 -0.40 9.47 5.72
C LEU A 19 0.74 8.46 5.56
N ALA A 20 1.75 8.46 6.43
CA ALA A 20 2.86 7.52 6.41
C ALA A 20 2.41 6.07 6.72
N MET A 21 1.27 5.89 7.38
CA MET A 21 0.68 4.57 7.64
C MET A 21 0.01 3.96 6.40
N VAL A 22 -0.23 4.74 5.34
CA VAL A 22 -0.91 4.26 4.12
C VAL A 22 0.05 3.41 3.28
N HIS A 23 -0.37 2.19 2.96
CA HIS A 23 0.30 1.34 1.98
C HIS A 23 -0.10 1.78 0.57
N ALA A 24 0.77 2.51 -0.11
CA ALA A 24 0.53 2.95 -1.47
C ALA A 24 1.85 2.94 -2.27
N PRO A 25 1.99 2.08 -3.30
CA PRO A 25 1.04 1.05 -3.75
C PRO A 25 0.84 -0.05 -2.71
N ILE A 26 -0.39 -0.57 -2.67
CA ILE A 26 -0.79 -1.68 -1.80
C ILE A 26 -0.51 -3.01 -2.50
N GLY A 27 -0.19 -4.04 -1.72
CA GLY A 27 0.04 -5.39 -2.18
C GLY A 27 1.52 -5.81 -2.16
N LEU A 28 1.73 -7.12 -2.23
CA LEU A 28 3.04 -7.73 -2.43
C LEU A 28 3.47 -7.71 -3.89
N ASP A 29 4.76 -7.63 -4.11
CA ASP A 29 5.33 -7.73 -5.45
C ASP A 29 5.32 -9.17 -5.97
N ILE A 30 4.22 -9.54 -6.63
CA ILE A 30 4.03 -10.87 -7.24
C ILE A 30 3.90 -10.78 -8.77
N GLY A 31 4.17 -9.62 -9.36
CA GLY A 31 3.94 -9.39 -10.80
C GLY A 31 2.46 -9.39 -11.20
N ALA A 32 1.56 -8.98 -10.30
CA ALA A 32 0.12 -8.96 -10.54
C ALA A 32 -0.30 -7.93 -11.61
N ASP A 33 -1.17 -8.34 -12.53
CA ASP A 33 -1.68 -7.49 -13.61
C ASP A 33 -3.23 -7.56 -13.71
N SER A 34 -3.80 -8.76 -13.50
CA SER A 34 -5.27 -8.92 -13.48
C SER A 34 -5.89 -8.47 -12.15
N PRO A 35 -7.18 -8.06 -12.12
CA PRO A 35 -7.87 -7.71 -10.87
C PRO A 35 -7.81 -8.82 -9.81
N SER A 36 -7.88 -10.08 -10.22
CA SER A 36 -7.75 -11.24 -9.32
C SER A 36 -6.36 -11.38 -8.72
N GLU A 37 -5.31 -11.17 -9.52
CA GLU A 37 -3.93 -11.21 -9.03
C GLU A 37 -3.65 -10.05 -8.07
N ILE A 38 -4.17 -8.86 -8.38
CA ILE A 38 -4.08 -7.69 -7.49
C ILE A 38 -4.78 -7.99 -6.16
N ALA A 39 -5.97 -8.60 -6.19
CA ALA A 39 -6.67 -8.99 -4.96
C ALA A 39 -5.86 -9.99 -4.11
N VAL A 40 -5.23 -10.99 -4.74
CA VAL A 40 -4.35 -11.94 -4.05
C VAL A 40 -3.13 -11.22 -3.45
N SER A 41 -2.50 -10.32 -4.21
CA SER A 41 -1.37 -9.51 -3.75
C SER A 41 -1.72 -8.67 -2.51
N VAL A 42 -2.89 -8.04 -2.49
CA VAL A 42 -3.39 -7.25 -1.35
C VAL A 42 -3.67 -8.14 -0.13
N LEU A 43 -4.39 -9.24 -0.31
CA LEU A 43 -4.69 -10.18 0.78
C LEU A 43 -3.42 -10.79 1.36
N ALA A 44 -2.43 -11.10 0.52
CA ALA A 44 -1.13 -11.61 0.97
C ALA A 44 -0.38 -10.57 1.83
N GLU A 45 -0.41 -9.29 1.47
CA GLU A 45 0.20 -8.22 2.29
C GLU A 45 -0.48 -8.10 3.66
N ILE A 46 -1.82 -8.12 3.69
CA ILE A 46 -2.60 -8.09 4.94
C ILE A 46 -2.23 -9.29 5.84
N LEU A 47 -2.24 -10.50 5.28
CA LEU A 47 -1.91 -11.71 6.03
C LEU A 47 -0.48 -11.68 6.55
N ALA A 48 0.47 -11.19 5.76
CA ALA A 48 1.85 -11.10 6.19
C ALA A 48 2.03 -10.18 7.40
N ILE A 49 1.37 -9.02 7.42
CA ILE A 49 1.37 -8.08 8.56
C ILE A 49 0.75 -8.76 9.79
N LEU A 50 -0.43 -9.38 9.65
CA LEU A 50 -1.11 -10.09 10.73
C LEU A 50 -0.26 -11.22 11.32
N ARG A 51 0.55 -11.88 10.49
CA ARG A 51 1.45 -12.97 10.87
C ARG A 51 2.86 -12.49 11.25
N LYS A 52 3.07 -11.18 11.38
CA LYS A 52 4.37 -10.56 11.72
C LYS A 52 5.51 -11.00 10.79
N ARG A 53 5.21 -11.20 9.50
CA ARG A 53 6.17 -11.50 8.44
C ARG A 53 6.57 -10.20 7.74
N ARG A 54 7.75 -10.19 7.10
CA ARG A 54 8.27 -9.06 6.31
C ARG A 54 8.42 -9.48 4.85
N PRO A 55 7.33 -9.41 4.06
CA PRO A 55 7.40 -9.69 2.63
C PRO A 55 7.90 -8.46 1.86
N GLU A 56 8.25 -8.66 0.58
CA GLU A 56 8.57 -7.58 -0.34
C GLU A 56 7.27 -6.87 -0.77
N SER A 57 6.96 -5.77 -0.07
CA SER A 57 5.80 -4.91 -0.38
C SER A 57 6.13 -4.00 -1.55
N LEU A 58 5.14 -3.78 -2.43
CA LEU A 58 5.28 -2.85 -3.56
C LEU A 58 5.65 -1.44 -3.10
N ARG A 59 5.23 -1.01 -1.89
CA ARG A 59 5.56 0.31 -1.36
C ARG A 59 7.07 0.49 -1.12
N ALA A 60 7.77 -0.58 -0.77
CA ALA A 60 9.20 -0.54 -0.47
C ALA A 60 10.06 -0.34 -1.72
N ARG A 61 9.49 -0.56 -2.91
CA ARG A 61 10.17 -0.33 -4.20
C ARG A 61 10.08 1.13 -4.68
N MET A 62 9.24 1.95 -4.04
CA MET A 62 8.99 3.34 -4.46
C MET A 62 9.70 4.41 -3.62
N THR A 63 10.27 4.00 -2.49
CA THR A 63 11.26 4.78 -1.70
C THR A 63 12.65 4.55 -2.23
#